data_AF-A0A836BCF5-F1
#
_entry.id   AF-A0A836BCF5-F1
#
_cell.length_a   1.000
_cell.length_b   1.000
_cell.length_c   1.000
_cell.angle_alpha   90.00
_cell.angle_beta   90.00
_cell.angle_gamma   90.00
#
_symmetry.space_group_name_H-M   'P 1'
#
loop_
_entity.id
_entity.type
_entity.pdbx_description
1 polymer ?
#
loop_
_entity_poly.entity_id
_entity_poly.type
_entity_poly.pdbx_seq_one_letter_code
_entity_poly.pdbx_strand_id
1 'polypeptide(L)'
;MKYYLDRLSLVSRAARLGYNMLMIDSDVLFLEDIYSHLKSPPLRDATLMALRDPYNGLLNCAIIYIQNARPEGPAVQLMAEAPDRMERWAEGAELLKARNRVPHCWDQMVVSDSMLSTVAGRPMAFGCWQYWPTRPQVEAWNTAHRRVFHPYKTGGFGIQQFMKLERVAWPRDLARAAPGFPATAESELWTATMRVPNYQGTWPEDLGGPIYPGPRAGNASGWIELLKSDGQPMWPDPEDAAQAAAAAGLTERFAFLPDWLGAYWLQRAPRGGTAGNSGYWSAPLLATHTHATAADTAAAAAGTALSAGAPTPPPTPTPTPASPYALVHVFHPPGGAHLKQLGKMALGHFPWHLMHRLRHSGGLYMASTHQAPVPDVLAYLPDVEGSEWASYAEWNAAALALARLALEMGRAAAFPAPRCNLTWLGGSRNNRLPLDIPESADIRHTWIMPYGRPGQGFASLRCLLGGYLAKGCMRPTEYFPSGLLAPEYDDFLEQVQLSNLGVAVAAAGLLEAPPAAAAGAGAVAGGAAAGGKSAWDVGALAAALMAAHGGPSSGAPQGQGRPRLLLLPAVPVLSGNPGPRMQVFTEKSSHGGDVCNWLLGKPFM
;
A
#
# COMPACT_ATOMS: atom_id res chain seq x y z
N MET A 1 -7.56 -11.45 17.44
CA MET A 1 -6.45 -10.85 18.21
C MET A 1 -5.30 -11.84 18.43
N LYS A 2 -5.56 -13.10 18.83
CA LYS A 2 -4.57 -14.16 19.07
C LYS A 2 -3.43 -14.25 18.03
N TYR A 3 -3.75 -14.33 16.73
CA TYR A 3 -2.74 -14.43 15.66
C TYR A 3 -1.74 -13.26 15.57
N TYR A 4 -2.13 -12.06 16.02
CA TYR A 4 -1.22 -10.89 16.03
C TYR A 4 -0.21 -10.96 17.18
N LEU A 5 -0.57 -11.64 18.27
CA LEU A 5 0.34 -11.83 19.39
C LEU A 5 1.38 -12.89 19.07
N ASP A 6 1.00 -13.96 18.36
CA ASP A 6 1.88 -15.08 18.04
C ASP A 6 3.18 -14.63 17.35
N ARG A 7 3.11 -13.67 16.42
CA ARG A 7 4.31 -13.14 15.75
C ARG A 7 5.23 -12.38 16.71
N LEU A 8 4.67 -11.55 17.59
CA LEU A 8 5.45 -10.76 18.56
C LEU A 8 6.02 -11.65 19.67
N SER A 9 5.27 -12.67 20.08
CA SER A 9 5.72 -13.72 20.99
C SER A 9 6.86 -14.54 20.39
N LEU A 10 6.79 -14.90 19.10
CA LEU A 10 7.89 -15.58 18.42
C LEU A 10 9.14 -14.70 18.36
N VAL A 11 8.99 -13.43 17.95
CA VAL A 11 10.12 -12.50 17.82
C VAL A 11 10.81 -12.26 19.16
N SER A 12 10.05 -12.02 20.23
CA SER A 12 10.61 -11.81 21.57
C SER A 12 11.37 -13.03 22.08
N ARG A 13 10.81 -14.24 21.97
CA ARG A 13 11.50 -15.47 22.38
C ARG A 13 12.74 -15.77 21.55
N ALA A 14 12.65 -15.63 20.23
CA ALA A 14 13.81 -15.86 19.36
C ALA A 14 14.94 -14.87 19.66
N ALA A 15 14.63 -13.57 19.81
CA ALA A 15 15.62 -12.57 20.22
C ALA A 15 16.21 -12.89 21.60
N ARG A 16 15.37 -13.32 22.56
CA ARG A 16 15.80 -13.73 23.90
C ARG A 16 16.78 -14.89 23.87
N LEU A 17 16.56 -15.86 22.98
CA LEU A 17 17.45 -17.01 22.77
C LEU A 17 18.75 -16.65 22.02
N GLY A 18 18.97 -15.37 21.68
CA GLY A 18 20.17 -14.87 21.03
C GLY A 18 20.14 -14.92 19.51
N TYR A 19 18.98 -15.20 18.89
CA TYR A 19 18.86 -15.16 17.43
C TYR A 19 18.72 -13.72 16.92
N ASN A 20 19.37 -13.42 15.81
CA ASN A 20 19.05 -12.25 15.01
C ASN A 20 17.74 -12.52 14.27
N MET A 21 16.81 -11.57 14.31
CA MET A 21 15.45 -11.77 13.81
C MET A 21 15.03 -10.62 12.91
N LEU A 22 14.48 -10.95 11.74
CA LEU A 22 13.80 -10.02 10.86
C LEU A 22 12.30 -10.35 10.85
N MET A 23 11.50 -9.47 11.42
CA MET A 23 10.04 -9.50 11.32
C MET A 23 9.61 -8.59 10.18
N ILE A 24 8.83 -9.14 9.26
CA ILE A 24 8.28 -8.39 8.13
C ILE A 24 6.78 -8.64 7.98
N ASP A 25 6.04 -7.61 7.62
CA ASP A 25 4.67 -7.77 7.14
C ASP A 25 4.69 -8.41 5.74
N SER A 26 3.61 -9.13 5.44
CA SER A 26 3.42 -9.76 4.13
C SER A 26 3.23 -8.77 2.98
N ASP A 27 3.20 -7.46 3.22
CA ASP A 27 3.08 -6.38 2.23
C ASP A 27 4.40 -5.59 2.05
N VAL A 28 5.52 -6.19 2.43
CA VAL A 28 6.88 -5.72 2.14
C VAL A 28 7.41 -6.39 0.87
N LEU A 29 8.23 -5.66 0.11
CA LEU A 29 8.98 -6.16 -1.04
C LEU A 29 10.48 -5.96 -0.79
N PHE A 30 11.27 -7.01 -1.04
CA PHE A 30 12.73 -6.92 -1.11
C PHE A 30 13.12 -6.56 -2.52
N LEU A 31 13.97 -5.54 -2.65
CA LEU A 31 14.50 -5.11 -3.94
C LEU A 31 16.01 -5.40 -4.03
N GLU A 32 16.70 -5.50 -2.89
CA GLU A 32 18.10 -5.90 -2.76
C GLU A 32 18.37 -6.75 -1.51
N ASP A 33 19.62 -7.21 -1.34
CA ASP A 33 20.07 -7.82 -0.09
C ASP A 33 20.27 -6.76 1.01
N ILE A 34 19.27 -6.67 1.89
CA ILE A 34 19.24 -5.73 3.00
C ILE A 34 20.33 -5.97 4.06
N TYR A 35 20.89 -7.18 4.16
CA TYR A 35 21.84 -7.51 5.23
C TYR A 35 23.19 -6.84 5.00
N SER A 36 23.57 -6.62 3.73
CA SER A 36 24.76 -5.83 3.37
C SER A 36 24.74 -4.43 4.01
N HIS A 37 23.55 -3.86 4.20
CA HIS A 37 23.35 -2.55 4.80
C HIS A 37 23.07 -2.60 6.31
N LEU A 38 22.25 -3.54 6.78
CA LEU A 38 21.94 -3.69 8.21
C LEU A 38 23.17 -4.08 9.04
N LYS A 39 24.11 -4.81 8.43
CA LYS A 39 25.36 -5.25 9.06
C LYS A 39 26.53 -4.27 8.86
N SER A 40 26.29 -3.13 8.22
CA SER A 40 27.29 -2.10 7.95
C SER A 40 26.98 -0.81 8.71
N PRO A 41 27.98 0.09 8.94
CA PRO A 41 27.68 1.44 9.41
C PRO A 41 26.67 2.14 8.48
N PRO A 42 25.74 2.93 9.02
CA PRO A 42 25.62 3.36 10.42
C PRO A 42 24.79 2.42 11.32
N LEU A 43 24.30 1.29 10.80
CA LEU A 43 23.29 0.45 11.45
C LEU A 43 23.85 -0.77 12.19
N ARG A 44 25.08 -1.20 11.88
CA ARG A 44 25.70 -2.40 12.48
C ARG A 44 25.68 -2.44 14.02
N ASP A 45 25.71 -1.26 14.65
CA ASP A 45 25.78 -1.09 16.11
C ASP A 45 24.39 -0.83 16.73
N ALA A 46 23.33 -0.78 15.92
CA ALA A 46 21.95 -0.77 16.42
C ALA A 46 21.51 -2.20 16.76
N THR A 47 20.90 -2.36 17.93
CA THR A 47 20.37 -3.65 18.41
C THR A 47 18.98 -3.89 17.85
N LEU A 48 18.13 -2.86 17.83
CA LEU A 48 16.79 -2.91 17.26
C LEU A 48 16.64 -1.81 16.21
N MET A 49 16.20 -2.20 15.03
CA MET A 49 15.88 -1.31 13.91
C MET A 49 14.43 -1.52 13.50
N ALA A 50 13.74 -0.44 13.15
CA ALA A 50 12.37 -0.54 12.65
C ALA A 50 12.07 0.49 11.56
N LEU A 51 11.03 0.26 10.76
CA LEU A 51 10.53 1.28 9.85
C LEU A 51 9.88 2.43 10.65
N ARG A 52 10.04 3.67 10.19
CA ARG A 52 9.36 4.84 10.75
C ARG A 52 7.97 4.97 10.12
N ASP A 53 6.93 5.11 10.94
CA ASP A 53 5.61 5.48 10.45
C ASP A 53 5.62 6.95 10.02
N PRO A 54 5.19 7.25 8.78
CA PRO A 54 5.31 8.59 8.23
C PRO A 54 4.25 9.58 8.69
N TYR A 55 3.12 9.10 9.20
CA TYR A 55 2.01 9.94 9.61
C TYR A 55 2.20 10.48 11.01
N ASN A 56 2.74 9.67 11.91
CA ASN A 56 2.91 10.03 13.33
C ASN A 56 4.38 10.02 13.80
N GLY A 57 5.32 9.55 12.98
CA GLY A 57 6.75 9.47 13.35
C GLY A 57 7.07 8.39 14.38
N LEU A 58 6.10 7.53 14.72
CA LEU A 58 6.27 6.40 15.63
C LEU A 58 6.81 5.18 14.89
N LEU A 59 6.86 4.04 15.57
CA LEU A 59 7.35 2.80 15.00
C LEU A 59 6.29 2.18 14.09
N ASN A 60 6.69 1.86 12.86
CA ASN A 60 5.92 1.01 11.97
C ASN A 60 6.44 -0.43 12.13
N CYS A 61 5.59 -1.32 12.63
CA CYS A 61 5.99 -2.68 12.97
C CYS A 61 6.05 -3.61 11.74
N ALA A 62 5.83 -3.09 10.53
CA ALA A 62 5.91 -3.89 9.31
C ALA A 62 7.33 -4.32 8.98
N ILE A 63 8.36 -3.61 9.45
CA ILE A 63 9.74 -4.10 9.44
C ILE A 63 10.34 -3.85 10.81
N ILE A 64 10.74 -4.92 11.48
CA ILE A 64 11.56 -4.87 12.70
C ILE A 64 12.72 -5.83 12.52
N TYR A 65 13.93 -5.34 12.72
CA TYR A 65 15.14 -6.15 12.71
C TYR A 65 15.84 -6.05 14.07
N ILE A 66 16.10 -7.19 14.68
CA ILE A 66 16.79 -7.31 15.96
C ILE A 66 18.09 -8.06 15.74
N GLN A 67 19.19 -7.53 16.26
CA GLN A 67 20.48 -8.19 16.21
C GLN A 67 21.27 -8.00 17.50
N ASN A 68 22.00 -9.06 17.88
CA ASN A 68 22.89 -9.05 19.04
C ASN A 68 22.20 -8.53 20.32
N ALA A 69 20.91 -8.81 20.49
CA ALA A 69 20.15 -8.39 21.66
C ALA A 69 20.58 -9.21 22.88
N ARG A 70 20.69 -8.54 24.02
CA ARG A 70 20.89 -9.21 25.31
C ARG A 70 19.58 -9.90 25.70
N PRO A 71 19.60 -11.13 26.22
CA PRO A 71 18.38 -11.83 26.65
C PRO A 71 17.54 -11.03 27.66
N GLU A 72 18.22 -10.31 28.55
CA GLU A 72 17.65 -9.41 29.56
C GLU A 72 17.61 -7.93 29.13
N GLY A 73 17.93 -7.65 27.86
CA GLY A 73 18.06 -6.30 27.31
C GLY A 73 16.72 -5.64 26.95
N PRO A 74 16.71 -4.31 26.80
CA PRO A 74 15.51 -3.57 26.46
C PRO A 74 14.91 -3.89 25.09
N ALA A 75 15.67 -4.35 24.08
CA ALA A 75 15.12 -4.78 22.80
C ALA A 75 14.23 -6.01 22.95
N VAL A 76 14.66 -6.99 23.76
CA VAL A 76 13.85 -8.19 24.08
C VAL A 76 12.64 -7.79 24.91
N GLN A 77 12.85 -6.97 25.96
CA GLN A 77 11.76 -6.50 26.81
C GLN A 77 10.69 -5.74 26.02
N LEU A 78 11.08 -4.85 25.10
CA LEU A 78 10.17 -4.10 24.23
C LEU A 78 9.22 -5.02 23.47
N MET A 79 9.78 -6.08 22.85
CA MET A 79 8.99 -7.03 22.07
C MET A 79 8.13 -7.94 22.95
N ALA A 80 8.60 -8.30 24.14
CA ALA A 80 7.87 -9.13 25.09
C ALA A 80 6.74 -8.37 25.81
N GLU A 81 6.91 -7.06 25.98
CA GLU A 81 5.96 -6.15 26.61
C GLU A 81 4.69 -6.00 25.78
N ALA A 82 4.76 -6.06 24.45
CA ALA A 82 3.56 -5.91 23.62
C ALA A 82 2.52 -7.03 23.84
N PRO A 83 2.89 -8.34 23.81
CA PRO A 83 1.98 -9.40 24.24
C PRO A 83 1.56 -9.31 25.70
N ASP A 84 2.48 -9.04 26.64
CA ASP A 84 2.14 -8.91 28.08
C ASP A 84 1.07 -7.85 28.29
N ARG A 85 1.28 -6.66 27.71
CA ARG A 85 0.36 -5.54 27.79
C ARG A 85 -1.02 -5.87 27.23
N MET A 86 -1.08 -6.48 26.05
CA MET A 86 -2.35 -6.83 25.41
C MET A 86 -3.13 -7.89 26.19
N GLU A 87 -2.46 -8.92 26.73
CA GLU A 87 -3.11 -9.93 27.56
C GLU A 87 -3.61 -9.31 28.88
N ARG A 88 -2.80 -8.48 29.55
CA ARG A 88 -3.24 -7.77 30.77
C ARG A 88 -4.41 -6.82 30.52
N TRP A 89 -4.45 -6.15 29.36
CA TRP A 89 -5.58 -5.31 28.97
C TRP A 89 -6.85 -6.10 28.72
N ALA A 90 -6.72 -7.29 28.11
CA ALA A 90 -7.85 -8.18 27.92
C ALA A 90 -8.39 -8.72 29.25
N GLU A 91 -7.49 -9.13 30.16
CA GLU A 91 -7.84 -9.67 31.48
C GLU A 91 -8.49 -8.64 32.40
N GLY A 92 -8.05 -7.37 32.36
CA GLY A 92 -8.62 -6.29 33.17
C GLY A 92 -9.37 -5.24 32.36
N ALA A 93 -10.06 -5.67 31.30
CA ALA A 93 -10.77 -4.77 30.39
C ALA A 93 -11.78 -3.86 31.10
N GLU A 94 -12.49 -4.36 32.12
CA GLU A 94 -13.48 -3.57 32.87
C GLU A 94 -12.84 -2.44 33.69
N LEU A 95 -11.64 -2.67 34.24
CA LEU A 95 -10.90 -1.64 35.00
C LEU A 95 -10.36 -0.54 34.07
N LEU A 96 -9.93 -0.90 32.86
CA LEU A 96 -9.55 0.07 31.84
C LEU A 96 -10.76 0.90 31.38
N LYS A 97 -11.90 0.25 31.10
CA LYS A 97 -13.14 0.95 30.74
C LYS A 97 -13.60 1.91 31.84
N ALA A 98 -13.52 1.51 33.11
CA ALA A 98 -13.84 2.36 34.26
C ALA A 98 -12.97 3.63 34.34
N ARG A 99 -11.76 3.59 33.74
CA ARG A 99 -10.84 4.73 33.61
C ARG A 99 -10.95 5.44 32.25
N ASN A 100 -12.01 5.18 31.49
CA ASN A 100 -12.24 5.70 30.14
C ASN A 100 -11.08 5.36 29.17
N ARG A 101 -10.53 4.15 29.29
CA ARG A 101 -9.47 3.62 28.41
C ARG A 101 -10.00 2.47 27.57
N VAL A 102 -9.58 2.41 26.31
CA VAL A 102 -9.87 1.26 25.46
C VAL A 102 -9.01 0.06 25.89
N PRO A 103 -9.61 -1.13 26.09
CA PRO A 103 -8.89 -2.33 26.53
C PRO A 103 -8.25 -3.10 25.37
N HIS A 104 -8.05 -2.41 24.24
CA HIS A 104 -7.42 -2.95 23.05
C HIS A 104 -6.73 -1.81 22.31
N CYS A 105 -5.78 -2.15 21.48
CA CYS A 105 -5.05 -1.20 20.67
C CYS A 105 -4.53 -1.89 19.41
N TRP A 106 -4.28 -1.10 18.38
CA TRP A 106 -3.59 -1.59 17.21
C TRP A 106 -2.14 -1.95 17.58
N ASP A 107 -1.65 -3.10 17.11
CA ASP A 107 -0.36 -3.66 17.50
C ASP A 107 0.82 -2.74 17.19
N GLN A 108 0.77 -2.02 16.06
CA GLN A 108 1.77 -0.99 15.74
C GLN A 108 1.88 0.06 16.85
N MET A 109 0.75 0.49 17.42
CA MET A 109 0.70 1.48 18.49
C MET A 109 1.16 0.88 19.83
N VAL A 110 0.84 -0.39 20.11
CA VAL A 110 1.35 -1.10 21.28
C VAL A 110 2.87 -1.18 21.24
N VAL A 111 3.45 -1.63 20.12
CA VAL A 111 4.91 -1.74 19.96
C VAL A 111 5.57 -0.35 19.97
N SER A 112 4.91 0.67 19.41
CA SER A 112 5.36 2.06 19.51
C SER A 112 5.39 2.56 20.97
N ASP A 113 4.36 2.27 21.75
CA ASP A 113 4.31 2.65 23.16
C ASP A 113 5.36 1.89 23.99
N SER A 114 5.61 0.60 23.68
CA SER A 114 6.73 -0.15 24.26
C SER A 114 8.07 0.49 23.90
N MET A 115 8.27 0.89 22.63
CA MET A 115 9.48 1.58 22.19
C MET A 115 9.67 2.91 22.94
N LEU A 116 8.64 3.76 23.01
CA LEU A 116 8.67 5.01 23.78
C LEU A 116 8.99 4.74 25.25
N SER A 117 8.44 3.68 25.82
CA SER A 117 8.72 3.28 27.20
C SER A 117 10.20 2.97 27.41
N THR A 118 10.82 2.23 26.49
CA THR A 118 12.24 1.90 26.57
C THR A 118 13.15 3.10 26.35
N VAL A 119 12.80 4.01 25.44
CA VAL A 119 13.56 5.25 25.21
C VAL A 119 13.48 6.18 26.41
N ALA A 120 12.31 6.25 27.06
CA ALA A 120 12.12 7.02 28.28
C ALA A 120 12.72 6.36 29.53
N GLY A 121 13.00 5.06 29.48
CA GLY A 121 13.37 4.25 30.64
C GLY A 121 12.24 4.10 31.66
N ARG A 122 10.99 4.30 31.25
CA ARG A 122 9.81 4.20 32.11
C ARG A 122 8.58 3.78 31.30
N PRO A 123 7.62 3.04 31.88
CA PRO A 123 6.39 2.67 31.18
C PRO A 123 5.59 3.89 30.72
N MET A 124 5.10 3.86 29.47
CA MET A 124 4.31 4.91 28.83
C MET A 124 3.23 4.29 27.91
N ALA A 125 2.09 4.97 27.78
CA ALA A 125 1.03 4.64 26.83
C ALA A 125 0.57 5.91 26.11
N PHE A 126 1.17 6.20 24.96
CA PHE A 126 0.87 7.38 24.17
C PHE A 126 -0.09 7.05 23.02
N GLY A 127 0.36 6.26 22.05
CA GLY A 127 -0.36 5.96 20.82
C GLY A 127 -1.67 5.22 21.06
N CYS A 128 -1.72 4.30 22.03
CA CYS A 128 -2.94 3.53 22.29
C CYS A 128 -4.08 4.36 22.88
N TRP A 129 -3.78 5.42 23.62
CA TRP A 129 -4.77 6.23 24.33
C TRP A 129 -4.77 7.71 23.92
N GLN A 130 -4.12 8.05 22.80
CA GLN A 130 -4.10 9.41 22.24
C GLN A 130 -5.48 9.87 21.75
N TYR A 131 -6.45 8.96 21.60
CA TYR A 131 -7.81 9.22 21.11
C TYR A 131 -8.71 9.88 22.17
N TRP A 132 -8.35 11.08 22.60
CA TRP A 132 -9.20 11.89 23.47
C TRP A 132 -10.25 12.66 22.67
N PRO A 133 -11.48 12.82 23.18
CA PRO A 133 -12.56 13.50 22.45
C PRO A 133 -12.35 15.00 22.30
N THR A 134 -11.43 15.62 23.07
CA THR A 134 -11.21 17.07 23.05
C THR A 134 -9.75 17.45 22.80
N ARG A 135 -9.56 18.50 22.00
CA ARG A 135 -8.24 19.06 21.67
C ARG A 135 -7.39 19.45 22.90
N PRO A 136 -7.95 20.07 23.97
CA PRO A 136 -7.16 20.41 25.16
C PRO A 136 -6.57 19.20 25.87
N GLN A 137 -7.30 18.07 25.94
CA GLN A 137 -6.78 16.83 26.55
C GLN A 137 -5.60 16.27 25.75
N VAL A 138 -5.70 16.27 24.42
CA VAL A 138 -4.58 15.87 23.53
C VAL A 138 -3.38 16.78 23.73
N GLU A 139 -3.57 18.09 23.83
CA GLU A 139 -2.48 19.06 24.04
C GLU A 139 -1.81 18.91 25.41
N ALA A 140 -2.59 18.67 26.47
CA ALA A 140 -2.08 18.37 27.80
C ALA A 140 -1.28 17.06 27.82
N TRP A 141 -1.81 16.02 27.17
CA TRP A 141 -1.14 14.72 27.02
C TRP A 141 0.19 14.84 26.26
N ASN A 142 0.17 15.51 25.11
CA ASN A 142 1.37 15.81 24.34
C ASN A 142 2.39 16.57 25.20
N THR A 143 1.95 17.58 25.95
CA THR A 143 2.83 18.38 26.80
C THR A 143 3.48 17.55 27.90
N ALA A 144 2.73 16.64 28.53
CA ALA A 144 3.26 15.73 29.53
C ALA A 144 4.35 14.81 28.96
N HIS A 145 4.10 14.24 27.78
CA HIS A 145 5.07 13.38 27.11
C HIS A 145 6.32 14.17 26.71
N ARG A 146 6.18 15.41 26.22
CA ARG A 146 7.34 16.28 25.93
C ARG A 146 8.22 16.52 27.16
N ARG A 147 7.64 16.70 28.36
CA ARG A 147 8.42 16.92 29.60
C ARG A 147 9.37 15.78 29.91
N VAL A 148 9.02 14.55 29.55
CA VAL A 148 9.87 13.36 29.77
C VAL A 148 11.10 13.39 28.87
N PHE A 149 10.93 13.75 27.60
CA PHE A 149 12.04 13.65 26.63
C PHE A 149 12.80 14.95 26.41
N HIS A 150 12.10 16.08 26.26
CA HIS A 150 12.70 17.41 26.01
C HIS A 150 11.83 18.54 26.60
N PRO A 151 12.04 18.95 27.87
CA PRO A 151 11.17 19.91 28.56
C PRO A 151 11.16 21.33 27.96
N TYR A 152 12.12 21.67 27.09
CA TYR A 152 12.30 23.03 26.56
C TYR A 152 11.77 23.24 25.13
N LYS A 153 11.24 22.21 24.45
CA LYS A 153 10.72 22.35 23.07
C LYS A 153 9.20 22.61 23.04
N THR A 154 8.77 23.58 22.24
CA THR A 154 7.36 23.89 21.94
C THR A 154 6.86 23.13 20.69
N GLY A 155 5.53 22.99 20.51
CA GLY A 155 4.92 22.29 19.36
C GLY A 155 4.35 20.90 19.70
N GLY A 156 3.85 20.15 18.70
CA GLY A 156 3.31 18.79 18.88
C GLY A 156 4.34 17.78 19.40
N PHE A 157 3.87 16.70 20.04
CA PHE A 157 4.74 15.56 20.36
C PHE A 157 5.13 14.84 19.06
N GLY A 158 6.42 14.54 18.89
CA GLY A 158 6.94 13.91 17.69
C GLY A 158 8.34 13.34 17.91
N ILE A 159 8.87 12.72 16.85
CA ILE A 159 10.13 11.98 16.86
C ILE A 159 11.32 12.80 17.37
N GLN A 160 11.41 14.08 16.98
CA GLN A 160 12.46 15.01 17.41
C GLN A 160 12.47 15.32 18.91
N GLN A 161 11.46 14.89 19.65
CA GLN A 161 11.43 15.01 21.10
C GLN A 161 12.14 13.85 21.79
N PHE A 162 12.12 12.63 21.24
CA PHE A 162 12.66 11.44 21.91
C PHE A 162 13.81 10.76 21.17
N MET A 163 14.20 11.27 20.00
CA MET A 163 15.28 10.71 19.19
C MET A 163 16.29 11.76 18.74
N LYS A 164 17.52 11.29 18.50
CA LYS A 164 18.60 12.05 17.88
C LYS A 164 18.54 11.88 16.37
N LEU A 165 18.53 12.98 15.63
CA LEU A 165 18.68 13.02 14.18
C LEU A 165 20.16 13.10 13.79
N GLU A 166 20.57 12.24 12.86
CA GLU A 166 21.82 12.32 12.12
C GLU A 166 21.51 12.30 10.61
N ARG A 167 22.34 12.94 9.80
CA ARG A 167 22.28 12.79 8.34
C ARG A 167 23.35 11.81 7.91
N VAL A 168 22.95 10.79 7.15
CA VAL A 168 23.84 9.74 6.70
C VAL A 168 23.81 9.66 5.19
N ALA A 169 25.00 9.57 4.59
CA ALA A 169 25.14 9.37 3.16
C ALA A 169 24.50 8.04 2.75
N TRP A 170 23.93 8.01 1.55
CA TRP A 170 23.44 6.77 0.96
C TRP A 170 24.61 5.81 0.69
N PRO A 171 24.38 4.49 0.78
CA PRO A 171 25.32 3.50 0.28
C PRO A 171 25.69 3.80 -1.18
N ARG A 172 27.00 3.72 -1.50
CA ARG A 172 27.52 4.17 -2.81
C ARG A 172 26.95 3.36 -3.97
N ASP A 173 26.71 2.08 -3.76
CA ASP A 173 26.03 1.17 -4.66
C ASP A 173 24.59 1.61 -4.93
N LEU A 174 23.78 1.84 -3.89
CA LEU A 174 22.41 2.35 -4.04
C LEU A 174 22.38 3.72 -4.72
N ALA A 175 23.26 4.65 -4.30
CA ALA A 175 23.34 5.97 -4.89
C ALA A 175 23.69 5.94 -6.40
N ARG A 176 24.50 4.97 -6.83
CA ARG A 176 24.78 4.73 -8.27
C ARG A 176 23.61 4.10 -9.00
N ALA A 177 22.87 3.21 -8.34
CA ALA A 177 21.68 2.56 -8.88
C ALA A 177 20.45 3.49 -8.99
N ALA A 178 20.57 4.74 -8.54
CA ALA A 178 19.48 5.71 -8.42
C ALA A 178 19.55 6.88 -9.43
N PRO A 179 19.42 6.67 -10.76
CA PRO A 179 19.36 7.76 -11.72
C PRO A 179 18.36 8.85 -11.31
N GLY A 180 18.75 10.12 -11.37
CA GLY A 180 17.87 11.23 -10.99
C GLY A 180 17.71 11.44 -9.48
N PHE A 181 18.32 10.64 -8.61
CA PHE A 181 18.61 11.04 -7.24
C PHE A 181 19.91 11.86 -7.18
N PRO A 182 20.05 12.83 -6.26
CA PRO A 182 21.31 13.53 -6.07
C PRO A 182 22.42 12.54 -5.68
N ALA A 183 23.60 12.62 -6.30
CA ALA A 183 24.74 11.75 -5.95
C ALA A 183 25.26 11.98 -4.52
N THR A 184 24.95 13.14 -3.93
CA THR A 184 25.21 13.49 -2.53
C THR A 184 24.00 13.19 -1.64
N ALA A 185 23.12 12.27 -2.04
CA ALA A 185 21.92 11.98 -1.28
C ALA A 185 22.28 11.56 0.15
N GLU A 186 21.64 12.24 1.10
CA GLU A 186 21.66 11.91 2.51
C GLU A 186 20.25 11.51 2.91
N SER A 187 20.15 10.62 3.90
CA SER A 187 18.90 10.30 4.57
C SER A 187 18.97 10.69 6.04
N GLU A 188 17.80 10.95 6.61
CA GLU A 188 17.66 11.07 8.05
C GLU A 188 17.84 9.70 8.70
N LEU A 189 18.73 9.63 9.68
CA LEU A 189 18.87 8.51 10.59
C LEU A 189 18.47 8.97 11.99
N TRP A 190 17.37 8.43 12.50
CA TRP A 190 16.89 8.72 13.84
C TRP A 190 17.33 7.61 14.78
N THR A 191 18.02 7.94 15.86
CA THR A 191 18.52 6.97 16.85
C THR A 191 18.17 7.33 18.28
N ALA A 192 18.11 6.32 19.14
CA ALA A 192 17.90 6.50 20.58
C ALA A 192 18.66 5.43 21.38
N THR A 193 18.96 5.73 22.64
CA THR A 193 19.38 4.71 23.62
C THR A 193 18.13 4.17 24.29
N MET A 194 17.95 2.85 24.27
CA MET A 194 16.89 2.17 24.99
C MET A 194 17.39 1.75 26.38
N ARG A 195 16.46 1.66 27.34
CA ARG A 195 16.64 1.14 28.69
C ARG A 195 15.46 0.24 29.04
N VAL A 196 15.66 -0.69 29.99
CA VAL A 196 14.53 -1.47 30.51
C VAL A 196 13.60 -0.49 31.25
N PRO A 197 12.32 -0.37 30.88
CA PRO A 197 11.41 0.55 31.54
C PRO A 197 11.21 0.16 33.00
N ASN A 198 11.20 1.13 33.91
CA ASN A 198 10.78 0.91 35.30
C ASN A 198 9.94 2.08 35.80
N TYR A 199 8.86 1.80 36.53
CA TYR A 199 7.95 2.82 37.03
C TYR A 199 8.47 3.58 38.27
N GLN A 200 9.53 3.09 38.93
CA GLN A 200 10.17 3.72 40.09
C GLN A 200 9.18 3.98 41.24
N GLY A 201 8.17 3.13 41.41
CA GLY A 201 7.14 3.28 42.44
C GLY A 201 6.00 4.23 42.06
N THR A 202 6.01 4.86 40.88
CA THR A 202 5.00 5.85 40.48
C THR A 202 4.47 5.65 39.06
N TRP A 203 3.18 5.87 38.86
CA TRP A 203 2.51 5.84 37.57
C TRP A 203 1.85 7.20 37.28
N PRO A 204 2.57 8.16 36.68
CA PRO A 204 2.01 9.48 36.41
C PRO A 204 0.82 9.38 35.45
N GLU A 205 -0.34 9.89 35.88
CA GLU A 205 -1.56 9.88 35.07
C GLU A 205 -1.38 10.57 33.72
N ASP A 206 -0.51 11.59 33.66
CA ASP A 206 -0.21 12.35 32.45
C ASP A 206 0.67 11.60 31.42
N LEU A 207 1.21 10.44 31.80
CA LEU A 207 1.98 9.52 30.92
C LEU A 207 1.25 8.20 30.64
N GLY A 208 0.02 8.05 31.11
CA GLY A 208 -0.75 6.80 31.01
C GLY A 208 -1.45 6.43 32.32
N GLY A 209 -0.91 6.87 33.45
CA GLY A 209 -1.26 6.31 34.76
C GLY A 209 -0.90 4.82 34.82
N PRO A 210 -1.44 4.05 35.77
CA PRO A 210 -1.23 2.61 35.83
C PRO A 210 -1.72 1.95 34.53
N ILE A 211 -0.81 1.60 33.62
CA ILE A 211 -1.22 1.08 32.30
C ILE A 211 -1.76 -0.34 32.40
N TYR A 212 -1.47 -1.02 33.51
CA TYR A 212 -1.94 -2.35 33.81
C TYR A 212 -3.05 -2.31 34.87
N PRO A 213 -4.15 -3.05 34.65
CA PRO A 213 -5.32 -3.02 35.53
C PRO A 213 -5.13 -3.77 36.86
N GLY A 214 -4.02 -4.48 37.09
CA GLY A 214 -3.73 -5.22 38.32
C GLY A 214 -2.50 -6.13 38.18
N PRO A 215 -2.21 -6.99 39.17
CA PRO A 215 -1.15 -8.00 39.07
C PRO A 215 -1.35 -8.88 37.84
N ARG A 216 -0.25 -9.41 37.28
CA ARG A 216 -0.31 -10.38 36.19
C ARG A 216 -1.12 -11.61 36.62
N ALA A 217 -2.05 -12.03 35.78
CA ALA A 217 -2.85 -13.24 35.96
C ALA A 217 -2.95 -14.00 34.63
N GLY A 218 -3.68 -15.12 34.61
CA GLY A 218 -4.12 -15.77 33.37
C GLY A 218 -3.05 -16.00 32.31
N ASN A 219 -3.34 -15.52 31.10
CA ASN A 219 -2.48 -15.61 29.93
C ASN A 219 -1.22 -14.75 30.09
N ALA A 220 -1.31 -13.58 30.73
CA ALA A 220 -0.15 -12.73 30.96
C ALA A 220 0.89 -13.42 31.87
N SER A 221 0.44 -14.09 32.93
CA SER A 221 1.31 -14.93 33.76
C SER A 221 1.89 -16.09 32.95
N GLY A 222 1.06 -16.79 32.17
CA GLY A 222 1.52 -17.88 31.31
C GLY A 222 2.57 -17.42 30.29
N TRP A 223 2.44 -16.20 29.76
CA TRP A 223 3.41 -15.59 28.86
C TRP A 223 4.77 -15.33 29.53
N ILE A 224 4.76 -14.78 30.75
CA ILE A 224 6.00 -14.58 31.52
C ILE A 224 6.65 -15.91 31.90
N GLU A 225 5.87 -16.93 32.29
CA GLU A 225 6.41 -18.26 32.57
C GLU A 225 7.00 -18.93 31.32
N LEU A 226 6.38 -18.72 30.16
CA LEU A 226 6.93 -19.19 28.89
C LEU A 226 8.29 -18.53 28.59
N LEU A 227 8.42 -17.22 28.81
CA LEU A 227 9.69 -16.51 28.66
C LEU A 227 10.75 -16.99 29.65
N LYS A 228 10.38 -17.25 30.91
CA LYS A 228 11.29 -17.84 31.91
C LYS A 228 11.75 -19.24 31.50
N SER A 229 10.87 -20.03 30.89
CA SER A 229 11.18 -21.40 30.44
C SER A 229 12.24 -21.48 29.35
N ASP A 230 12.52 -20.37 28.64
CA ASP A 230 13.62 -20.26 27.68
C ASP A 230 15.02 -20.27 28.36
N GLY A 231 15.10 -20.25 29.69
CA GLY A 231 16.33 -20.53 30.47
C GLY A 231 17.35 -19.38 30.58
N GLN A 232 17.17 -18.28 29.85
CA GLN A 232 18.02 -17.08 29.98
C GLN A 232 17.66 -16.25 31.22
N PRO A 233 18.48 -15.25 31.62
CA PRO A 233 18.09 -14.25 32.61
C PRO A 233 16.86 -13.45 32.16
N MET A 234 15.99 -13.10 33.10
CA MET A 234 14.92 -12.12 32.85
C MET A 234 15.44 -10.70 33.09
N TRP A 235 14.89 -9.74 32.36
CA TRP A 235 15.11 -8.32 32.64
C TRP A 235 14.58 -7.95 34.04
N PRO A 236 15.10 -6.87 34.64
CA PRO A 236 14.54 -6.28 35.85
C PRO A 236 13.04 -6.04 35.75
N ASP A 237 12.26 -6.40 36.78
CA ASP A 237 10.81 -6.23 36.75
C ASP A 237 10.44 -4.74 36.60
N PRO A 238 9.72 -4.34 35.53
CA PRO A 238 9.28 -2.96 35.35
C PRO A 238 8.40 -2.42 36.48
N GLU A 239 7.78 -3.32 37.28
CA GLU A 239 6.91 -3.03 38.42
C GLU A 239 7.60 -3.19 39.79
N ASP A 240 8.92 -3.44 39.85
CA ASP A 240 9.69 -3.44 41.11
C ASP A 240 10.60 -2.21 41.20
N ALA A 241 10.26 -1.27 42.09
CA ALA A 241 11.02 -0.03 42.29
C ALA A 241 12.45 -0.28 42.78
N ALA A 242 12.71 -1.39 43.49
CA ALA A 242 14.05 -1.73 43.97
C ALA A 242 15.01 -2.07 42.83
N GLN A 243 14.48 -2.45 41.66
CA GLN A 243 15.27 -2.84 40.49
C GLN A 243 15.49 -1.70 39.49
N ALA A 244 15.03 -0.48 39.79
CA ALA A 244 15.11 0.68 38.89
C ALA A 244 16.54 1.00 38.44
N ALA A 245 17.53 0.92 39.34
CA ALA A 245 18.93 1.18 39.01
C ALA A 245 19.51 0.11 38.07
N ALA A 246 19.16 -1.16 38.30
CA ALA A 246 19.56 -2.26 37.42
C ALA A 246 18.93 -2.12 36.03
N ALA A 247 17.63 -1.77 35.97
CA ALA A 247 16.91 -1.51 34.73
C ALA A 247 17.55 -0.37 33.91
N ALA A 248 17.90 0.74 34.58
CA ALA A 248 18.55 1.87 33.94
C ALA A 248 19.96 1.54 33.44
N GLY A 249 20.69 0.62 34.07
CA GLY A 249 22.04 0.20 33.67
C GLY A 249 22.07 -0.68 32.41
N LEU A 250 20.95 -1.30 32.04
CA LEU A 250 20.84 -2.11 30.82
C LEU A 250 20.47 -1.22 29.64
N THR A 251 21.42 -1.01 28.73
CA THR A 251 21.22 -0.16 27.55
C THR A 251 21.51 -0.90 26.25
N GLU A 252 20.73 -0.55 25.22
CA GLU A 252 20.93 -0.98 23.84
C GLU A 252 20.58 0.18 22.89
N ARG A 253 20.93 0.05 21.61
CA ARG A 253 20.71 1.12 20.61
C ARG A 253 19.51 0.81 19.73
N PHE A 254 18.62 1.79 19.60
CA PHE A 254 17.51 1.79 18.63
C PHE A 254 17.83 2.70 17.45
N ALA A 255 17.38 2.31 16.25
CA ALA A 255 17.39 3.17 15.07
C ALA A 255 16.11 3.00 14.24
N PHE A 256 15.60 4.09 13.68
CA PHE A 256 14.73 3.95 12.51
C PHE A 256 15.56 3.65 11.27
N LEU A 257 15.03 2.80 10.39
CA LEU A 257 15.62 2.53 9.09
C LEU A 257 15.69 3.85 8.30
N PRO A 258 16.84 4.20 7.72
CA PRO A 258 16.93 5.33 6.83
C PRO A 258 16.10 5.07 5.57
N ASP A 259 15.63 6.15 4.98
CA ASP A 259 14.74 6.19 3.82
C ASP A 259 15.21 5.39 2.59
N TRP A 260 16.53 5.19 2.39
CA TRP A 260 17.09 4.34 1.34
C TRP A 260 17.04 2.85 1.68
N LEU A 261 17.01 2.49 2.97
CA LEU A 261 16.95 1.09 3.40
C LEU A 261 15.51 0.63 3.39
N GLY A 262 14.63 1.36 4.06
CA GLY A 262 13.20 1.06 4.19
C GLY A 262 12.34 2.22 3.77
N ALA A 263 11.67 2.08 2.63
CA ALA A 263 10.76 3.09 2.13
C ALA A 263 9.29 2.68 2.24
N TYR A 264 8.37 3.64 2.18
CA TYR A 264 6.92 3.40 2.15
C TYR A 264 6.24 4.17 1.02
N TRP A 265 5.01 3.79 0.64
CA TRP A 265 4.40 4.24 -0.62
C TRP A 265 4.41 5.77 -0.77
N LEU A 266 3.94 6.45 0.28
CA LEU A 266 3.73 7.90 0.32
C LEU A 266 4.98 8.71 0.65
N GLN A 267 6.14 8.08 0.75
CA GLN A 267 7.35 8.77 1.14
C GLN A 267 7.73 9.77 0.08
N ARG A 268 8.04 11.02 0.46
CA ARG A 268 8.43 12.02 -0.55
C ARG A 268 9.74 11.62 -1.20
N ALA A 269 9.74 11.53 -2.53
CA ALA A 269 10.97 11.41 -3.29
C ALA A 269 11.71 12.77 -3.33
N PRO A 270 13.05 12.81 -3.43
CA PRO A 270 13.82 14.05 -3.40
C PRO A 270 13.46 15.10 -4.46
N ARG A 271 12.85 14.69 -5.58
CA ARG A 271 12.40 15.59 -6.66
C ARG A 271 10.90 15.95 -6.61
N GLY A 272 10.22 15.66 -5.49
CA GLY A 272 8.76 15.77 -5.38
C GLY A 272 8.06 14.46 -5.77
N GLY A 273 6.77 14.35 -5.44
CA GLY A 273 6.01 13.11 -5.58
C GLY A 273 6.35 12.05 -4.52
N THR A 274 5.72 10.88 -4.62
CA THR A 274 5.87 9.78 -3.66
C THR A 274 6.77 8.65 -4.19
N ALA A 275 7.49 7.96 -3.31
CA ALA A 275 8.46 6.92 -3.65
C ALA A 275 7.80 5.75 -4.39
N GLY A 276 6.60 5.34 -3.98
CA GLY A 276 5.82 4.31 -4.67
C GLY A 276 5.43 4.69 -6.10
N ASN A 277 5.29 5.99 -6.39
CA ASN A 277 4.91 6.48 -7.71
C ASN A 277 6.12 6.66 -8.64
N SER A 278 7.34 6.60 -8.10
CA SER A 278 8.57 6.86 -8.88
C SER A 278 8.88 5.79 -9.93
N GLY A 279 8.21 4.63 -9.87
CA GLY A 279 8.47 3.48 -10.74
C GLY A 279 9.65 2.61 -10.31
N TYR A 280 10.45 3.05 -9.32
CA TYR A 280 11.63 2.32 -8.84
C TYR A 280 11.34 0.99 -8.16
N TRP A 281 10.09 0.71 -7.83
CA TRP A 281 9.70 -0.55 -7.20
C TRP A 281 9.21 -1.57 -8.23
N SER A 282 9.03 -1.15 -9.48
CA SER A 282 8.49 -1.97 -10.57
C SER A 282 9.59 -2.82 -11.19
N ALA A 283 9.54 -4.13 -10.98
CA ALA A 283 10.48 -5.06 -11.60
C ALA A 283 10.46 -4.98 -13.14
N PRO A 284 9.29 -4.88 -13.82
CA PRO A 284 9.24 -4.67 -15.27
C PRO A 284 9.97 -3.41 -15.76
N LEU A 285 9.86 -2.28 -15.04
CA LEU A 285 10.53 -1.04 -15.43
C LEU A 285 12.04 -1.11 -15.21
N LEU A 286 12.48 -1.61 -14.05
CA LEU A 286 13.90 -1.78 -13.72
C LEU A 286 14.60 -2.66 -14.77
N ALA A 287 13.98 -3.77 -15.18
CA ALA A 287 14.53 -4.67 -16.20
C ALA A 287 14.81 -3.97 -17.53
N THR A 288 13.92 -3.06 -17.97
CA THR A 288 14.12 -2.34 -19.25
C THR A 288 15.08 -1.18 -19.16
N HIS A 289 15.25 -0.59 -17.97
CA HIS A 289 16.28 0.43 -17.76
C HIS A 289 17.69 -0.15 -18.00
N THR A 290 17.89 -1.44 -17.73
CA THR A 290 19.17 -2.14 -17.96
C THR A 290 19.59 -2.19 -19.43
N HIS A 291 18.62 -2.26 -20.35
CA HIS A 291 18.89 -2.37 -21.78
C HIS A 291 19.17 -1.03 -22.46
N ALA A 292 18.49 0.04 -22.02
CA ALA A 292 18.66 1.38 -22.59
C ALA A 292 20.06 1.95 -22.32
N THR A 293 20.56 1.81 -21.09
CA THR A 293 21.89 2.33 -20.71
C THR A 293 23.01 1.60 -21.44
N ALA A 294 22.88 0.28 -21.66
CA ALA A 294 23.85 -0.49 -22.43
C ALA A 294 23.91 -0.03 -23.90
N ALA A 295 22.76 0.23 -24.53
CA ALA A 295 22.69 0.71 -25.92
C ALA A 295 23.26 2.13 -26.07
N ASP A 296 22.92 3.05 -25.16
CA ASP A 296 23.45 4.42 -25.17
C ASP A 296 24.97 4.45 -24.95
N THR A 297 25.49 3.59 -24.07
CA THR A 297 26.94 3.48 -23.82
C THR A 297 27.67 2.90 -25.03
N ALA A 298 27.08 1.91 -25.72
CA ALA A 298 27.63 1.34 -26.95
C ALA A 298 27.63 2.36 -28.11
N ALA A 299 26.56 3.15 -28.25
CA ALA A 299 26.47 4.20 -29.26
C ALA A 299 27.47 5.34 -29.01
N ALA A 300 27.66 5.74 -27.75
CA ALA A 300 28.67 6.73 -27.36
C ALA A 300 30.10 6.22 -27.61
N ALA A 301 30.37 4.94 -27.33
CA ALA A 301 31.68 4.32 -27.60
C ALA A 301 31.97 4.14 -29.10
N ALA A 302 30.94 3.97 -29.94
CA ALA A 302 31.09 3.91 -31.39
C ALA A 302 31.35 5.30 -32.03
N GLY A 303 31.04 6.39 -31.34
CA GLY A 303 31.25 7.76 -31.80
C GLY A 303 32.68 8.30 -31.58
N THR A 304 33.50 7.64 -30.75
CA THR A 304 34.91 8.00 -30.54
C THR A 304 35.80 7.14 -31.43
N ALA A 305 36.28 7.75 -32.52
CA ALA A 305 37.17 7.12 -33.49
C ALA A 305 38.39 6.45 -32.83
N LEU A 306 38.61 5.21 -33.25
CA LEU A 306 39.70 4.32 -32.87
C LEU A 306 41.08 4.98 -33.05
N SER A 307 41.74 5.30 -31.94
CA SER A 307 43.21 5.37 -31.87
C SER A 307 43.73 3.95 -31.65
N ALA A 308 44.42 3.41 -32.64
CA ALA A 308 44.99 2.07 -32.61
C ALA A 308 46.17 2.01 -31.61
N GLY A 309 46.15 1.05 -30.67
CA GLY A 309 47.41 0.58 -30.06
C GLY A 309 47.40 0.06 -28.63
N ALA A 310 46.34 0.21 -27.83
CA ALA A 310 46.32 -0.30 -26.46
C ALA A 310 45.35 -1.49 -26.29
N PRO A 311 45.75 -2.60 -25.63
CA PRO A 311 44.84 -3.68 -25.29
C PRO A 311 43.74 -3.11 -24.38
N THR A 312 42.50 -3.21 -24.85
CA THR A 312 41.33 -2.75 -24.11
C THR A 312 41.17 -3.62 -22.87
N PRO A 313 41.13 -3.06 -21.65
CA PRO A 313 40.80 -3.84 -20.47
C PRO A 313 39.44 -4.53 -20.68
N PRO A 314 39.23 -5.75 -20.16
CA PRO A 314 37.95 -6.41 -20.26
C PRO A 314 36.86 -5.47 -19.74
N PRO A 315 35.72 -5.35 -20.45
CA PRO A 315 34.66 -4.44 -20.04
C PRO A 315 34.24 -4.79 -18.62
N THR A 316 34.43 -3.84 -17.69
CA THR A 316 33.91 -3.97 -16.33
C THR A 316 32.40 -4.21 -16.46
N PRO A 317 31.84 -5.29 -15.87
CA PRO A 317 30.42 -5.56 -15.98
C PRO A 317 29.65 -4.32 -15.52
N THR A 318 28.85 -3.75 -16.42
CA THR A 318 28.01 -2.60 -16.10
C THR A 318 27.07 -3.03 -14.98
N PRO A 319 27.03 -2.30 -13.84
CA PRO A 319 26.16 -2.68 -12.74
C PRO A 319 24.73 -2.73 -13.25
N THR A 320 24.07 -3.86 -13.05
CA THR A 320 22.64 -4.03 -13.35
C THR A 320 21.88 -2.95 -12.58
N PRO A 321 21.06 -2.12 -13.26
CA PRO A 321 20.22 -1.17 -12.55
C PRO A 321 19.39 -1.88 -11.48
N ALA A 322 19.54 -1.40 -10.26
CA ALA A 322 18.85 -1.88 -9.09
C ALA A 322 17.98 -0.76 -8.54
N SER A 323 17.11 -1.08 -7.59
CA SER A 323 16.29 -0.04 -6.98
C SER A 323 17.15 0.83 -6.07
N PRO A 324 16.92 2.16 -5.99
CA PRO A 324 17.51 3.00 -4.94
C PRO A 324 17.15 2.58 -3.51
N TYR A 325 16.19 1.68 -3.36
CA TYR A 325 15.67 1.20 -2.08
C TYR A 325 16.00 -0.27 -1.92
N ALA A 326 16.47 -0.69 -0.75
CA ALA A 326 16.73 -2.11 -0.50
C ALA A 326 15.46 -2.89 -0.13
N LEU A 327 14.53 -2.26 0.60
CA LEU A 327 13.19 -2.80 0.86
C LEU A 327 12.12 -1.70 0.84
N VAL A 328 10.89 -2.10 0.51
CA VAL A 328 9.75 -1.16 0.43
C VAL A 328 8.51 -1.76 1.07
N HIS A 329 7.80 -0.94 1.83
CA HIS A 329 6.53 -1.28 2.47
C HIS A 329 5.38 -0.70 1.65
N VAL A 330 4.47 -1.56 1.17
CA VAL A 330 3.28 -1.17 0.41
C VAL A 330 2.18 -0.66 1.37
N PHE A 331 2.55 0.27 2.25
CA PHE A 331 1.67 0.89 3.24
C PHE A 331 0.91 2.06 2.66
N HIS A 332 -0.40 2.14 2.94
CA HIS A 332 -1.30 3.10 2.31
C HIS A 332 -1.05 3.20 0.81
N PRO A 333 -1.18 2.10 0.06
CA PRO A 333 -1.19 2.21 -1.38
C PRO A 333 -2.43 3.01 -1.81
N PRO A 334 -2.44 3.53 -3.04
CA PRO A 334 -3.61 4.12 -3.66
C PRO A 334 -4.88 3.32 -3.38
N GLY A 335 -5.89 3.98 -2.81
CA GLY A 335 -7.17 3.39 -2.41
C GLY A 335 -7.20 2.80 -0.99
N GLY A 336 -6.08 2.62 -0.30
CA GLY A 336 -6.01 2.26 1.12
C GLY A 336 -5.48 0.85 1.42
N ALA A 337 -5.47 0.48 2.70
CA ALA A 337 -4.80 -0.74 3.18
C ALA A 337 -5.33 -2.06 2.60
N HIS A 338 -6.55 -2.10 2.03
CA HIS A 338 -7.07 -3.31 1.37
C HIS A 338 -6.41 -3.58 0.01
N LEU A 339 -5.69 -2.62 -0.57
CA LEU A 339 -4.98 -2.75 -1.85
C LEU A 339 -3.48 -3.03 -1.73
N LYS A 340 -3.03 -3.53 -0.56
CA LYS A 340 -1.64 -3.95 -0.36
C LYS A 340 -1.17 -4.98 -1.41
N GLN A 341 -2.02 -5.94 -1.76
CA GLN A 341 -1.71 -6.94 -2.80
C GLN A 341 -1.65 -6.34 -4.20
N LEU A 342 -2.48 -5.33 -4.47
CA LEU A 342 -2.46 -4.63 -5.75
C LEU A 342 -1.11 -3.98 -6.02
N GLY A 343 -0.48 -3.37 -5.00
CA GLY A 343 0.87 -2.83 -5.16
C GLY A 343 1.85 -3.91 -5.63
N LYS A 344 1.78 -5.12 -5.08
CA LYS A 344 2.61 -6.24 -5.56
C LYS A 344 2.29 -6.64 -7.00
N MET A 345 1.01 -6.68 -7.35
CA MET A 345 0.56 -7.02 -8.70
C MET A 345 1.06 -6.00 -9.72
N ALA A 346 0.86 -4.71 -9.44
CA ALA A 346 1.26 -3.61 -10.32
C ALA A 346 2.78 -3.49 -10.48
N LEU A 347 3.53 -3.83 -9.43
CA LEU A 347 4.99 -3.74 -9.44
C LEU A 347 5.67 -5.01 -9.98
N GLY A 348 4.89 -6.02 -10.38
CA GLY A 348 5.40 -7.27 -10.95
C GLY A 348 6.00 -8.26 -9.94
N HIS A 349 5.62 -8.14 -8.66
CA HIS A 349 6.09 -9.02 -7.58
C HIS A 349 5.04 -10.04 -7.12
N PHE A 350 3.84 -10.02 -7.71
CA PHE A 350 2.78 -10.95 -7.35
C PHE A 350 2.93 -12.28 -8.09
N PRO A 351 2.99 -13.43 -7.38
CA PRO A 351 3.25 -14.72 -8.01
C PRO A 351 1.96 -15.33 -8.57
N TRP A 352 1.43 -14.74 -9.65
CA TRP A 352 0.15 -15.14 -10.29
C TRP A 352 -0.01 -16.65 -10.43
N HIS A 353 0.99 -17.32 -11.03
CA HIS A 353 0.99 -18.76 -11.23
C HIS A 353 0.83 -19.57 -9.91
N LEU A 354 1.52 -19.19 -8.83
CA LEU A 354 1.36 -19.85 -7.53
C LEU A 354 -0.04 -19.60 -6.96
N MET A 355 -0.54 -18.37 -7.12
CA MET A 355 -1.83 -17.97 -6.59
C MET A 355 -2.99 -18.67 -7.29
N HIS A 356 -2.92 -18.89 -8.60
CA HIS A 356 -3.87 -19.74 -9.34
C HIS A 356 -3.91 -21.17 -8.79
N ARG A 357 -2.75 -21.76 -8.45
CA ARG A 357 -2.69 -23.11 -7.84
C ARG A 357 -3.31 -23.15 -6.44
N LEU A 358 -3.04 -22.13 -5.62
CA LEU A 358 -3.55 -22.05 -4.26
C LEU A 358 -5.05 -21.68 -4.19
N ARG A 359 -5.57 -20.99 -5.22
CA ARG A 359 -6.94 -20.45 -5.24
C ARG A 359 -7.74 -20.89 -6.46
N HIS A 360 -7.70 -22.19 -6.76
CA HIS A 360 -8.39 -22.79 -7.90
C HIS A 360 -9.92 -22.58 -7.90
N SER A 361 -10.54 -22.31 -6.74
CA SER A 361 -12.00 -22.13 -6.60
C SER A 361 -12.48 -20.66 -6.67
N GLY A 362 -11.56 -19.69 -6.80
CA GLY A 362 -11.88 -18.26 -6.81
C GLY A 362 -11.21 -17.44 -5.71
N GLY A 363 -11.56 -16.15 -5.63
CA GLY A 363 -11.00 -15.22 -4.65
C GLY A 363 -9.56 -14.82 -4.94
N LEU A 364 -9.15 -14.95 -6.20
CA LEU A 364 -7.86 -14.47 -6.71
C LEU A 364 -7.93 -12.99 -7.08
N TYR A 365 -9.03 -12.61 -7.73
CA TYR A 365 -9.27 -11.26 -8.20
C TYR A 365 -10.23 -10.53 -7.25
N MET A 366 -10.15 -9.20 -7.20
CA MET A 366 -11.03 -8.35 -6.40
C MET A 366 -12.51 -8.52 -6.78
N ALA A 367 -12.79 -8.71 -8.07
CA ALA A 367 -14.13 -9.04 -8.58
C ALA A 367 -14.59 -10.48 -8.28
N SER A 368 -13.85 -11.27 -7.52
CA SER A 368 -14.19 -12.65 -7.17
C SER A 368 -14.17 -12.88 -5.66
N THR A 369 -14.83 -13.93 -5.18
CA THR A 369 -14.75 -14.37 -3.79
C THR A 369 -14.29 -15.82 -3.72
N HIS A 370 -13.99 -16.32 -2.53
CA HIS A 370 -13.68 -17.74 -2.34
C HIS A 370 -14.78 -18.69 -2.82
N GLN A 371 -16.03 -18.21 -2.90
CA GLN A 371 -17.21 -18.98 -3.28
C GLN A 371 -17.72 -18.67 -4.69
N ALA A 372 -17.27 -17.57 -5.30
CA ALA A 372 -17.75 -17.12 -6.60
C ALA A 372 -16.57 -16.73 -7.51
N PRO A 373 -16.47 -17.29 -8.72
CA PRO A 373 -15.44 -16.90 -9.68
C PRO A 373 -15.66 -15.45 -10.13
N VAL A 374 -14.70 -14.91 -10.89
CA VAL A 374 -14.89 -13.62 -11.57
C VAL A 374 -16.16 -13.69 -12.44
N PRO A 375 -17.06 -12.71 -12.37
CA PRO A 375 -18.13 -12.56 -13.35
C PRO A 375 -17.58 -12.45 -14.78
N ASP A 376 -18.44 -12.53 -15.79
CA ASP A 376 -17.98 -12.19 -17.13
C ASP A 376 -17.50 -10.73 -17.17
N VAL A 377 -16.51 -10.46 -17.99
CA VAL A 377 -15.81 -9.18 -18.00
C VAL A 377 -16.26 -8.33 -19.19
N LEU A 378 -16.41 -7.03 -18.94
CA LEU A 378 -16.56 -6.00 -19.97
C LEU A 378 -15.30 -5.13 -19.98
N ALA A 379 -14.65 -5.00 -21.12
CA ALA A 379 -13.43 -4.20 -21.28
C ALA A 379 -13.47 -3.40 -22.58
N TYR A 380 -12.56 -2.44 -22.71
CA TYR A 380 -12.28 -1.79 -23.99
C TYR A 380 -11.31 -2.62 -24.84
N LEU A 381 -11.38 -2.47 -26.17
CA LEU A 381 -10.30 -2.95 -27.05
C LEU A 381 -8.97 -2.28 -26.67
N PRO A 382 -7.82 -2.95 -26.90
CA PRO A 382 -6.50 -2.38 -26.62
C PRO A 382 -6.28 -1.00 -27.27
N ASP A 383 -6.76 -0.77 -28.49
CA ASP A 383 -6.63 0.51 -29.19
C ASP A 383 -7.42 1.63 -28.52
N VAL A 384 -8.60 1.31 -27.97
CA VAL A 384 -9.41 2.26 -27.22
C VAL A 384 -8.76 2.57 -25.88
N GLU A 385 -8.31 1.56 -25.13
CA GLU A 385 -7.60 1.76 -23.86
C GLU A 385 -6.30 2.57 -24.05
N GLY A 386 -5.58 2.28 -25.14
CA GLY A 386 -4.33 2.93 -25.52
C GLY A 386 -4.47 4.33 -26.12
N SER A 387 -5.69 4.85 -26.28
CA SER A 387 -5.95 6.17 -26.85
C SER A 387 -5.13 7.29 -26.19
N GLU A 388 -4.78 8.31 -26.98
CA GLU A 388 -4.20 9.56 -26.48
C GLU A 388 -5.29 10.41 -25.81
N TRP A 389 -5.75 10.00 -24.62
CA TRP A 389 -6.74 10.74 -23.85
C TRP A 389 -6.23 12.16 -23.58
N ALA A 390 -6.93 13.18 -24.08
CA ALA A 390 -6.48 14.56 -24.04
C ALA A 390 -6.48 15.14 -22.61
N SER A 391 -7.28 14.57 -21.70
CA SER A 391 -7.39 15.03 -20.32
C SER A 391 -7.82 13.91 -19.35
N TYR A 392 -7.64 14.17 -18.05
CA TYR A 392 -8.22 13.33 -17.00
C TYR A 392 -9.75 13.23 -17.12
N ALA A 393 -10.44 14.32 -17.45
CA ALA A 393 -11.89 14.34 -17.57
C ALA A 393 -12.42 13.41 -18.66
N GLU A 394 -11.75 13.39 -19.82
CA GLU A 394 -12.08 12.49 -20.93
C GLU A 394 -11.88 11.02 -20.56
N TRP A 395 -10.70 10.69 -20.01
CA TRP A 395 -10.41 9.34 -19.52
C TRP A 395 -11.42 8.90 -18.45
N ASN A 396 -11.74 9.78 -17.49
CA ASN A 396 -12.65 9.49 -16.40
C ASN A 396 -14.07 9.24 -16.92
N ALA A 397 -14.53 10.00 -17.93
CA ALA A 397 -15.81 9.76 -18.59
C ALA A 397 -15.84 8.37 -19.26
N ALA A 398 -14.76 7.97 -19.93
CA ALA A 398 -14.65 6.65 -20.54
C ALA A 398 -14.66 5.51 -19.50
N ALA A 399 -13.93 5.67 -18.39
CA ALA A 399 -13.90 4.70 -17.30
C ALA A 399 -15.28 4.57 -16.61
N LEU A 400 -15.97 5.69 -16.37
CA LEU A 400 -17.32 5.70 -15.82
C LEU A 400 -18.34 5.07 -16.77
N ALA A 401 -18.22 5.32 -18.08
CA ALA A 401 -19.09 4.72 -19.07
C ALA A 401 -18.98 3.19 -19.07
N LEU A 402 -17.75 2.67 -19.04
CA LEU A 402 -17.49 1.24 -18.94
C LEU A 402 -18.08 0.65 -17.66
N ALA A 403 -17.84 1.29 -16.52
CA ALA A 403 -18.29 0.80 -15.21
C ALA A 403 -19.83 0.79 -15.08
N ARG A 404 -20.50 1.85 -15.56
CA ARG A 404 -21.97 1.94 -15.61
C ARG A 404 -22.57 0.86 -16.49
N LEU A 405 -22.00 0.65 -17.67
CA LEU A 405 -22.47 -0.36 -18.60
C LEU A 405 -22.24 -1.78 -18.06
N ALA A 406 -21.07 -2.04 -17.48
CA ALA A 406 -20.75 -3.32 -16.84
C ALA A 406 -21.72 -3.63 -15.68
N LEU A 407 -22.02 -2.64 -14.84
CA LEU A 407 -23.01 -2.75 -13.76
C LEU A 407 -24.39 -3.16 -14.31
N GLU A 408 -24.90 -2.44 -15.32
CA GLU A 408 -26.19 -2.76 -15.94
C GLU A 408 -26.22 -4.16 -16.58
N MET A 409 -25.10 -4.60 -17.16
CA MET A 409 -24.97 -5.92 -17.77
C MET A 409 -24.71 -7.06 -16.76
N GLY A 410 -24.38 -6.75 -15.50
CA GLY A 410 -23.94 -7.76 -14.53
C GLY A 410 -22.62 -8.40 -14.89
N ARG A 411 -21.70 -7.59 -15.41
CA ARG A 411 -20.33 -7.93 -15.76
C ARG A 411 -19.37 -7.19 -14.85
N ALA A 412 -18.21 -7.77 -14.59
CA ALA A 412 -17.12 -7.03 -13.96
C ALA A 412 -16.51 -6.05 -14.97
N ALA A 413 -16.27 -4.80 -14.58
CA ALA A 413 -15.57 -3.85 -15.45
C ALA A 413 -14.06 -4.10 -15.37
N ALA A 414 -13.37 -4.26 -16.51
CA ALA A 414 -11.91 -4.13 -16.53
C ALA A 414 -11.56 -2.64 -16.56
N PHE A 415 -11.28 -2.06 -15.40
CA PHE A 415 -11.02 -0.62 -15.30
C PHE A 415 -9.80 -0.24 -16.15
N PRO A 416 -9.96 0.70 -17.11
CA PRO A 416 -8.86 1.05 -18.00
C PRO A 416 -7.77 1.77 -17.20
N ALA A 417 -6.51 1.50 -17.55
CA ALA A 417 -5.37 2.25 -17.04
C ALA A 417 -4.71 3.03 -18.19
N PRO A 418 -4.77 4.38 -18.17
CA PRO A 418 -4.17 5.19 -19.22
C PRO A 418 -2.66 5.02 -19.20
N ARG A 419 -2.01 5.28 -20.34
CA ARG A 419 -0.55 5.32 -20.41
C ARG A 419 -0.01 6.40 -19.48
N CYS A 420 1.04 6.12 -18.71
CA CYS A 420 1.61 7.14 -17.83
C CYS A 420 2.31 8.28 -18.60
N ASN A 421 2.61 8.11 -19.88
CA ASN A 421 3.28 9.12 -20.71
C ASN A 421 2.32 10.03 -21.49
N LEU A 422 1.02 10.02 -21.15
CA LEU A 422 0.10 11.06 -21.60
C LEU A 422 0.56 12.43 -21.09
N THR A 423 0.29 13.50 -21.84
CA THR A 423 0.75 14.86 -21.53
C THR A 423 0.33 15.32 -20.13
N TRP A 424 -0.91 15.03 -19.72
CA TRP A 424 -1.43 15.36 -18.39
C TRP A 424 -0.95 14.44 -17.26
N LEU A 425 -0.30 13.30 -17.59
CA LEU A 425 0.34 12.40 -16.62
C LEU A 425 1.86 12.56 -16.54
N GLY A 426 2.47 13.46 -17.31
CA GLY A 426 3.91 13.71 -17.30
C GLY A 426 4.55 13.72 -18.68
N GLY A 427 3.85 13.22 -19.70
CA GLY A 427 4.32 13.19 -21.08
C GLY A 427 5.52 12.27 -21.27
N SER A 428 6.39 12.63 -22.21
CA SER A 428 7.65 11.93 -22.47
C SER A 428 8.59 11.85 -21.26
N ARG A 429 8.38 12.65 -20.21
CA ARG A 429 9.18 12.57 -18.96
C ARG A 429 9.02 11.23 -18.25
N ASN A 430 7.90 10.53 -18.46
CA ASN A 430 7.63 9.21 -17.89
C ASN A 430 8.14 8.04 -18.73
N ASN A 431 8.94 8.30 -19.77
CA ASN A 431 9.67 7.27 -20.52
C ASN A 431 11.04 6.93 -19.89
N ARG A 432 11.24 7.29 -18.62
CA ARG A 432 12.45 7.02 -17.83
C ARG A 432 12.12 7.04 -16.33
N LEU A 433 13.02 6.52 -15.50
CA LEU A 433 12.95 6.67 -14.04
C LEU A 433 13.75 7.89 -13.56
N PRO A 434 13.36 8.53 -12.43
CA PRO A 434 12.06 8.40 -11.78
C PRO A 434 10.94 8.88 -12.71
N LEU A 435 9.75 8.30 -12.55
CA LEU A 435 8.53 8.87 -13.12
C LEU A 435 8.28 10.26 -12.51
N ASP A 436 7.94 11.22 -13.37
CA ASP A 436 7.63 12.61 -13.05
C ASP A 436 6.12 12.84 -13.22
N ILE A 437 5.37 12.24 -12.29
CA ILE A 437 3.91 12.28 -12.29
C ILE A 437 3.48 13.58 -11.58
N PRO A 438 2.86 14.54 -12.29
CA PRO A 438 2.57 15.84 -11.72
C PRO A 438 1.47 15.77 -10.66
N GLU A 439 1.68 16.45 -9.54
CA GLU A 439 0.63 16.74 -8.55
C GLU A 439 -0.28 17.88 -9.06
N SER A 440 -1.13 17.63 -10.07
CA SER A 440 -2.11 18.63 -10.54
C SER A 440 -3.31 18.72 -9.58
N ALA A 441 -4.08 19.82 -9.54
CA ALA A 441 -5.26 19.90 -8.67
C ALA A 441 -6.30 18.78 -8.96
N ASP A 442 -6.44 18.43 -10.24
CA ASP A 442 -7.30 17.33 -10.69
C ASP A 442 -6.74 15.95 -10.27
N ILE A 443 -5.41 15.86 -10.11
CA ILE A 443 -4.70 14.62 -9.78
C ILE A 443 -4.31 14.52 -8.29
N ARG A 444 -4.32 15.62 -7.55
CA ARG A 444 -3.85 15.75 -6.15
C ARG A 444 -4.59 14.81 -5.20
N HIS A 445 -5.80 14.41 -5.58
CA HIS A 445 -6.62 13.43 -4.88
C HIS A 445 -6.60 12.03 -5.53
N THR A 446 -6.08 11.88 -6.75
CA THR A 446 -5.83 10.56 -7.35
C THR A 446 -4.45 10.07 -6.95
N TRP A 447 -4.49 9.08 -6.09
CA TRP A 447 -3.37 8.22 -5.79
C TRP A 447 -3.04 7.42 -7.06
N ILE A 448 -1.81 7.54 -7.59
CA ILE A 448 -1.41 6.88 -8.85
C ILE A 448 -0.53 5.69 -8.54
N MET A 449 -0.78 4.55 -9.17
CA MET A 449 0.09 3.37 -9.10
C MET A 449 0.60 3.00 -10.49
N PRO A 450 1.91 3.15 -10.77
CA PRO A 450 2.47 2.75 -12.06
C PRO A 450 2.45 1.22 -12.17
N TYR A 451 2.12 0.76 -13.38
CA TYR A 451 2.05 -0.65 -13.76
C TYR A 451 2.73 -0.84 -15.11
N GLY A 452 3.64 -1.80 -15.20
CA GLY A 452 4.26 -2.21 -16.47
C GLY A 452 4.05 -3.70 -16.68
N ARG A 453 3.80 -4.11 -17.93
CA ARG A 453 3.73 -5.54 -18.27
C ARG A 453 5.14 -6.13 -18.25
N PRO A 454 5.32 -7.36 -17.73
CA PRO A 454 6.61 -8.04 -17.77
C PRO A 454 7.20 -8.05 -19.19
N GLY A 455 8.47 -7.67 -19.32
CA GLY A 455 9.21 -7.66 -20.59
C GLY A 455 8.89 -6.52 -21.56
N GLN A 456 7.93 -5.64 -21.27
CA GLN A 456 7.51 -4.58 -22.21
C GLN A 456 8.01 -3.17 -21.82
N GLY A 457 8.49 -2.98 -20.59
CA GLY A 457 9.08 -1.73 -20.12
C GLY A 457 8.15 -0.51 -20.23
N PHE A 458 8.76 0.65 -20.49
CA PHE A 458 8.06 1.94 -20.59
C PHE A 458 6.99 2.00 -21.68
N ALA A 459 7.12 1.21 -22.76
CA ALA A 459 6.12 1.18 -23.83
C ALA A 459 4.75 0.65 -23.33
N SER A 460 4.77 -0.18 -22.29
CA SER A 460 3.57 -0.72 -21.63
C SER A 460 3.17 0.02 -20.36
N LEU A 461 3.85 1.11 -20.01
CA LEU A 461 3.66 1.76 -18.73
C LEU A 461 2.26 2.41 -18.64
N ARG A 462 1.46 1.89 -17.72
CA ARG A 462 0.10 2.33 -17.41
C ARG A 462 0.03 2.88 -15.99
N CYS A 463 -0.91 3.78 -15.74
CA CYS A 463 -1.10 4.45 -14.46
C CYS A 463 -2.47 4.11 -13.89
N LEU A 464 -2.53 3.26 -12.87
CA LEU A 464 -3.77 3.02 -12.13
C LEU A 464 -4.13 4.26 -11.33
N LEU A 465 -5.38 4.75 -11.43
CA LEU A 465 -5.80 6.01 -10.82
C LEU A 465 -6.75 5.78 -9.65
N GLY A 466 -6.54 6.54 -8.57
CA GLY A 466 -7.18 6.37 -7.26
C GLY A 466 -8.71 6.30 -7.22
N GLY A 467 -9.41 6.88 -8.20
CA GLY A 467 -10.88 6.97 -8.21
C GLY A 467 -11.57 5.62 -8.02
N TYR A 468 -11.25 4.63 -8.86
CA TYR A 468 -11.78 3.27 -8.73
C TYR A 468 -10.99 2.38 -7.77
N LEU A 469 -9.86 2.85 -7.22
CA LEU A 469 -9.08 2.10 -6.21
C LEU A 469 -9.74 2.17 -4.82
N ALA A 470 -10.70 3.08 -4.62
CA ALA A 470 -11.45 3.16 -3.37
C ALA A 470 -12.09 1.81 -3.00
N LYS A 471 -12.10 1.50 -1.71
CA LYS A 471 -12.64 0.23 -1.16
C LYS A 471 -14.03 -0.10 -1.68
N GLY A 472 -14.91 0.89 -1.76
CA GLY A 472 -16.28 0.71 -2.23
C GLY A 472 -16.38 0.35 -3.72
N CYS A 473 -15.37 0.66 -4.53
CA CYS A 473 -15.33 0.33 -5.96
C CYS A 473 -14.78 -1.09 -6.21
N MET A 474 -13.95 -1.59 -5.31
CA MET A 474 -13.25 -2.88 -5.46
C MET A 474 -13.94 -4.05 -4.76
N ARG A 475 -14.97 -3.79 -3.95
CA ARG A 475 -15.67 -4.83 -3.20
C ARG A 475 -16.90 -5.32 -3.97
N PRO A 476 -17.00 -6.62 -4.31
CA PRO A 476 -18.22 -7.16 -4.90
C PRO A 476 -19.35 -7.13 -3.86
N THR A 477 -20.54 -6.74 -4.30
CA THR A 477 -21.79 -6.77 -3.55
C THR A 477 -22.85 -7.52 -4.35
N GLU A 478 -24.00 -7.82 -3.73
CA GLU A 478 -25.12 -8.51 -4.40
C GLU A 478 -25.62 -7.79 -5.67
N TYR A 479 -25.37 -6.49 -5.77
CA TYR A 479 -25.86 -5.62 -6.84
C TYR A 479 -24.73 -4.96 -7.65
N PHE A 480 -23.47 -5.15 -7.26
CA PHE A 480 -22.31 -4.63 -7.99
C PHE A 480 -21.21 -5.70 -8.06
N PRO A 481 -20.90 -6.26 -9.25
CA PRO A 481 -19.88 -7.29 -9.42
C PRO A 481 -18.44 -6.79 -9.20
N SER A 482 -18.24 -5.51 -8.89
CA SER A 482 -16.95 -4.83 -8.85
C SER A 482 -16.24 -4.85 -10.23
N GLY A 483 -14.91 -4.72 -10.23
CA GLY A 483 -14.10 -4.68 -11.45
C GLY A 483 -12.72 -5.28 -11.24
N LEU A 484 -12.06 -5.54 -12.36
CA LEU A 484 -10.68 -5.95 -12.44
C LEU A 484 -9.83 -4.70 -12.66
N LEU A 485 -8.73 -4.60 -11.93
CA LEU A 485 -7.70 -3.59 -12.18
C LEU A 485 -6.79 -4.04 -13.32
N ALA A 486 -6.06 -3.13 -13.96
CA ALA A 486 -5.22 -3.47 -15.11
C ALA A 486 -4.30 -4.71 -14.91
N PRO A 487 -3.55 -4.87 -13.81
CA PRO A 487 -2.75 -6.08 -13.62
C PRO A 487 -3.59 -7.36 -13.43
N GLU A 488 -4.80 -7.25 -12.86
CA GLU A 488 -5.76 -8.35 -12.75
C GLU A 488 -6.37 -8.70 -14.09
N TYR A 489 -6.69 -7.69 -14.91
CA TYR A 489 -7.26 -7.87 -16.24
C TYR A 489 -6.25 -8.52 -17.19
N ASP A 490 -4.98 -8.14 -17.12
CA ASP A 490 -3.93 -8.72 -17.96
C ASP A 490 -3.72 -10.21 -17.63
N ASP A 491 -3.67 -10.59 -16.35
CA ASP A 491 -3.65 -12.01 -15.94
C ASP A 491 -4.94 -12.73 -16.34
N PHE A 492 -6.11 -12.12 -16.15
CA PHE A 492 -7.39 -12.69 -16.57
C PHE A 492 -7.45 -12.95 -18.08
N LEU A 493 -6.96 -12.01 -18.90
CA LEU A 493 -6.91 -12.14 -20.35
C LEU A 493 -6.03 -13.32 -20.77
N GLU A 494 -4.86 -13.48 -20.13
CA GLU A 494 -3.99 -14.63 -20.34
C GLU A 494 -4.73 -15.94 -20.01
N GLN A 495 -5.43 -16.00 -18.87
CA GLN A 495 -6.22 -17.19 -18.49
C GLN A 495 -7.35 -17.49 -19.47
N VAL A 496 -8.07 -16.46 -19.95
CA VAL A 496 -9.14 -16.63 -20.95
C VAL A 496 -8.59 -17.18 -22.26
N GLN A 497 -7.42 -16.71 -22.68
CA GLN A 497 -6.75 -17.20 -23.90
C GLN A 497 -6.26 -18.64 -23.72
N LEU A 498 -5.57 -18.94 -22.62
CA LEU A 498 -5.05 -20.28 -22.31
C LEU A 498 -6.15 -21.33 -22.19
N SER A 499 -7.30 -20.93 -21.63
CA SER A 499 -8.43 -21.83 -21.37
C SER A 499 -9.51 -21.79 -22.47
N ASN A 500 -9.30 -21.02 -23.55
CA ASN A 500 -10.25 -20.82 -24.65
C ASN A 500 -11.67 -20.46 -24.16
N LEU A 501 -11.77 -19.56 -23.19
CA LEU A 501 -13.01 -19.26 -22.45
C LEU A 501 -13.98 -18.33 -23.20
N GLY A 502 -13.72 -18.02 -24.47
CA GLY A 502 -14.59 -17.22 -25.33
C GLY A 502 -14.40 -15.70 -25.16
N VAL A 503 -13.98 -15.06 -26.24
CA VAL A 503 -13.83 -13.60 -26.37
C VAL A 503 -14.73 -13.12 -27.50
N ALA A 504 -15.47 -12.04 -27.27
CA ALA A 504 -16.24 -11.37 -28.32
C ALA A 504 -15.92 -9.89 -28.38
N VAL A 505 -16.06 -9.31 -29.58
CA VAL A 505 -15.98 -7.87 -29.81
C VAL A 505 -17.37 -7.38 -30.17
N ALA A 506 -17.85 -6.34 -29.49
CA ALA A 506 -19.11 -5.71 -29.84
C ALA A 506 -19.00 -5.04 -31.22
N ALA A 507 -20.05 -5.10 -32.03
CA ALA A 507 -20.06 -4.41 -33.32
C ALA A 507 -20.00 -2.89 -33.12
N ALA A 508 -19.14 -2.18 -33.85
CA ALA A 508 -19.01 -0.73 -33.73
C ALA A 508 -20.34 0.01 -33.94
N GLY A 509 -21.17 -0.46 -34.88
CA GLY A 509 -22.50 0.11 -35.14
C GLY A 509 -23.46 0.04 -33.93
N LEU A 510 -23.26 -0.88 -32.99
CA LEU A 510 -24.04 -0.92 -31.74
C LEU A 510 -23.68 0.22 -30.78
N LEU A 511 -22.53 0.87 -30.96
CA LEU A 511 -22.09 1.98 -30.11
C LEU A 511 -22.34 3.36 -30.75
N GLU A 512 -22.45 3.43 -32.08
CA GLU A 512 -22.47 4.70 -32.83
C GLU A 512 -23.84 5.39 -32.89
N ALA A 513 -24.95 4.65 -32.86
CA ALA A 513 -26.28 5.23 -32.98
C ALA A 513 -27.25 4.57 -32.00
N PRO A 514 -27.85 5.31 -31.05
CA PRO A 514 -29.01 4.79 -30.35
C PRO A 514 -30.05 4.40 -31.39
N PRO A 515 -30.75 3.26 -31.23
CA PRO A 515 -31.84 2.91 -32.13
C PRO A 515 -32.73 4.14 -32.19
N ALA A 516 -33.00 4.63 -33.41
CA ALA A 516 -33.94 5.71 -33.61
C ALA A 516 -35.20 5.30 -32.84
N ALA A 517 -35.45 5.95 -31.71
CA ALA A 517 -36.52 5.54 -30.83
C ALA A 517 -37.76 5.46 -31.72
N ALA A 518 -38.48 4.34 -31.65
CA ALA A 518 -39.81 4.26 -32.20
C ALA A 518 -40.56 5.47 -31.65
N ALA A 519 -40.69 6.50 -32.48
CA ALA A 519 -41.25 7.79 -32.12
C ALA A 519 -42.77 7.62 -32.05
N GLY A 520 -43.21 6.87 -31.05
CA GLY A 520 -44.59 6.76 -30.65
C GLY A 520 -44.94 7.94 -29.76
N ALA A 521 -45.41 9.00 -30.41
CA ALA A 521 -46.29 10.05 -29.90
C ALA A 521 -45.83 10.88 -28.67
N GLY A 522 -45.33 12.08 -28.95
CA GLY A 522 -45.50 13.22 -28.04
C GLY A 522 -44.24 14.06 -27.77
N ALA A 523 -43.69 14.73 -28.80
CA ALA A 523 -42.77 15.83 -28.54
C ALA A 523 -42.95 16.96 -29.56
N VAL A 524 -43.31 18.12 -29.02
CA VAL A 524 -43.45 19.41 -29.68
C VAL A 524 -42.09 19.88 -30.19
N ALA A 525 -42.07 20.35 -31.43
CA ALA A 525 -40.89 20.83 -32.13
C ALA A 525 -40.38 22.17 -31.56
N GLY A 526 -39.06 22.31 -31.42
CA GLY A 526 -38.42 23.61 -31.25
C GLY A 526 -36.93 23.50 -30.90
N GLY A 527 -36.05 23.74 -31.87
CA GLY A 527 -34.64 24.08 -31.62
C GLY A 527 -33.63 23.38 -32.53
N ALA A 528 -32.89 24.16 -33.31
CA ALA A 528 -31.98 23.73 -34.36
C ALA A 528 -30.73 22.99 -33.85
N ALA A 529 -30.28 22.05 -34.68
CA ALA A 529 -29.22 21.08 -34.43
C ALA A 529 -27.81 21.67 -34.59
N ALA A 530 -26.99 21.49 -33.56
CA ALA A 530 -25.58 21.16 -33.74
C ALA A 530 -25.49 19.62 -33.76
N GLY A 531 -24.75 19.04 -34.70
CA GLY A 531 -24.64 17.59 -34.93
C GLY A 531 -23.94 16.81 -33.80
N GLY A 532 -24.47 16.89 -32.58
CA GLY A 532 -24.03 16.10 -31.45
C GLY A 532 -24.51 14.66 -31.61
N LYS A 533 -23.59 13.70 -31.48
CA LYS A 533 -23.94 12.28 -31.35
C LYS A 533 -24.93 12.15 -30.19
N SER A 534 -26.12 11.62 -30.46
CA SER A 534 -27.14 11.39 -29.44
C SER A 534 -26.62 10.39 -28.40
N ALA A 535 -26.68 10.78 -27.13
CA ALA A 535 -26.21 9.95 -26.03
C ALA A 535 -27.17 8.77 -25.77
N TRP A 536 -26.62 7.59 -25.50
CA TRP A 536 -27.38 6.38 -25.18
C TRP A 536 -27.99 6.44 -23.78
N ASP A 537 -29.22 5.93 -23.64
CA ASP A 537 -29.65 5.43 -22.33
C ASP A 537 -28.81 4.20 -21.96
N VAL A 538 -28.25 4.18 -20.74
CA VAL A 538 -27.33 3.12 -20.29
C VAL A 538 -28.04 1.77 -20.26
N GLY A 539 -29.30 1.74 -19.81
CA GLY A 539 -30.11 0.52 -19.76
C GLY A 539 -30.41 -0.02 -21.15
N ALA A 540 -30.77 0.87 -22.09
CA ALA A 540 -31.02 0.50 -23.48
C ALA A 540 -29.76 -0.09 -24.17
N LEU A 541 -28.59 0.54 -24.01
CA LEU A 541 -27.35 0.02 -24.57
C LEU A 541 -26.96 -1.33 -23.93
N ALA A 542 -27.09 -1.45 -22.60
CA ALA A 542 -26.84 -2.70 -21.89
C ALA A 542 -27.74 -3.83 -22.42
N ALA A 543 -29.04 -3.55 -22.61
CA ALA A 543 -29.99 -4.51 -23.15
C ALA A 543 -29.62 -4.94 -24.58
N ALA A 544 -29.23 -4.00 -25.44
CA ALA A 544 -28.78 -4.30 -26.80
C ALA A 544 -27.54 -5.20 -26.82
N LEU A 545 -26.54 -4.89 -25.98
CA LEU A 545 -25.33 -5.71 -25.87
C LEU A 545 -25.61 -7.10 -25.27
N MET A 546 -26.50 -7.19 -24.28
CA MET A 546 -26.91 -8.48 -23.72
C MET A 546 -27.75 -9.32 -24.70
N ALA A 547 -28.54 -8.69 -25.57
CA ALA A 547 -29.25 -9.40 -26.63
C ALA A 547 -28.28 -9.95 -27.68
N ALA A 548 -27.24 -9.18 -28.04
CA ALA A 548 -26.24 -9.61 -29.02
C ALA A 548 -25.21 -10.62 -28.48
N HIS A 549 -24.87 -10.55 -27.19
CA HIS A 549 -23.75 -11.29 -26.59
C HIS A 549 -24.12 -12.05 -25.31
N GLY A 550 -25.40 -12.26 -25.02
CA GLY A 550 -25.89 -12.97 -23.84
C GLY A 550 -25.96 -12.13 -22.56
N GLY A 551 -27.07 -12.27 -21.83
CA GLY A 551 -27.33 -11.62 -20.53
C GLY A 551 -27.26 -12.56 -19.32
N PRO A 552 -27.41 -12.03 -18.09
CA PRO A 552 -27.39 -12.80 -16.84
C PRO A 552 -28.50 -13.85 -16.72
N SER A 553 -29.61 -13.69 -17.46
CA SER A 553 -30.84 -14.46 -17.32
C SER A 553 -31.16 -15.37 -18.51
N SER A 554 -30.23 -15.56 -19.46
CA SER A 554 -30.56 -16.29 -20.70
C SER A 554 -30.83 -17.78 -20.52
N GLY A 555 -30.69 -18.35 -19.32
CA GLY A 555 -31.02 -19.76 -19.02
C GLY A 555 -30.23 -20.81 -19.83
N ALA A 556 -29.35 -20.35 -20.73
CA ALA A 556 -28.49 -21.19 -21.52
C ALA A 556 -27.41 -21.76 -20.59
N PRO A 557 -27.17 -23.09 -20.63
CA PRO A 557 -26.05 -23.68 -19.89
C PRO A 557 -24.76 -22.92 -20.22
N GLN A 558 -23.95 -22.65 -19.19
CA GLN A 558 -22.61 -22.07 -19.33
C GLN A 558 -21.85 -22.84 -20.42
N GLY A 559 -21.73 -22.26 -21.62
CA GLY A 559 -21.03 -22.92 -22.74
C GLY A 559 -21.48 -22.55 -24.14
N GLN A 560 -22.71 -22.07 -24.35
CA GLN A 560 -23.17 -21.71 -25.71
C GLN A 560 -23.74 -20.28 -25.74
N GLY A 561 -22.88 -19.30 -26.00
CA GLY A 561 -23.28 -17.97 -26.51
C GLY A 561 -22.87 -16.75 -25.70
N ARG A 562 -22.57 -16.88 -24.39
CA ARG A 562 -22.11 -15.74 -23.58
C ARG A 562 -20.58 -15.72 -23.49
N PRO A 563 -19.89 -14.71 -24.04
CA PRO A 563 -18.44 -14.63 -23.98
C PRO A 563 -18.00 -14.23 -22.57
N ARG A 564 -16.94 -14.89 -22.08
CA ARG A 564 -16.32 -14.56 -20.79
C ARG A 564 -15.67 -13.19 -20.79
N LEU A 565 -15.25 -12.73 -21.96
CA LEU A 565 -14.74 -11.37 -22.19
C LEU A 565 -15.48 -10.72 -23.36
N LEU A 566 -16.13 -9.59 -23.10
CA LEU A 566 -16.72 -8.72 -24.13
C LEU A 566 -15.89 -7.45 -24.26
N LEU A 567 -15.42 -7.17 -25.47
CA LEU A 567 -14.58 -6.03 -25.81
C LEU A 567 -15.39 -4.96 -26.56
N LEU A 568 -15.33 -3.72 -26.08
CA LEU A 568 -15.95 -2.56 -26.73
C LEU A 568 -14.97 -1.87 -27.68
N PRO A 569 -15.30 -1.69 -28.97
CA PRO A 569 -14.40 -1.05 -29.94
C PRO A 569 -14.38 0.48 -29.88
N ALA A 570 -15.20 1.11 -29.04
CA ALA A 570 -15.21 2.55 -28.83
C ALA A 570 -15.74 2.89 -27.43
N VAL A 571 -15.52 4.12 -26.97
CA VAL A 571 -16.16 4.66 -25.76
C VAL A 571 -17.61 5.02 -26.08
N PRO A 572 -18.61 4.37 -25.46
CA PRO A 572 -20.00 4.73 -25.70
C PRO A 572 -20.30 6.11 -25.09
N VAL A 573 -21.01 6.95 -25.84
CA VAL A 573 -21.54 8.21 -25.33
C VAL A 573 -22.81 7.90 -24.56
N LEU A 574 -22.76 7.94 -23.23
CA LEU A 574 -23.89 7.65 -22.36
C LEU A 574 -24.57 8.94 -21.90
N SER A 575 -25.89 8.88 -21.75
CA SER A 575 -26.68 9.93 -21.10
C SER A 575 -26.34 10.01 -19.61
N GLY A 576 -26.70 11.14 -18.99
CA GLY A 576 -26.55 11.32 -17.54
C GLY A 576 -27.48 10.43 -16.70
N ASN A 577 -28.51 9.81 -17.33
CA ASN A 577 -29.53 9.05 -16.63
C ASN A 577 -28.96 7.72 -16.13
N PRO A 578 -29.18 7.38 -14.84
CA PRO A 578 -28.76 6.09 -14.31
C PRO A 578 -29.69 4.99 -14.84
N GLY A 579 -29.10 3.86 -15.24
CA GLY A 579 -29.85 2.66 -15.54
C GLY A 579 -30.46 2.02 -14.28
N PRO A 580 -31.33 0.99 -14.44
CA PRO A 580 -32.04 0.38 -13.33
C PRO A 580 -31.14 -0.16 -12.23
N ARG A 581 -30.00 -0.78 -12.56
CA ARG A 581 -29.08 -1.33 -11.54
C ARG A 581 -28.28 -0.23 -10.85
N MET A 582 -27.93 0.84 -11.56
CA MET A 582 -27.30 2.01 -10.96
C MET A 582 -28.23 2.72 -9.97
N GLN A 583 -29.55 2.73 -10.22
CA GLN A 583 -30.53 3.25 -9.26
C GLN A 583 -30.53 2.41 -7.98
N VAL A 584 -30.64 1.08 -8.10
CA VAL A 584 -30.54 0.16 -6.94
C VAL A 584 -29.22 0.32 -6.21
N PHE A 585 -28.10 0.45 -6.95
CA PHE A 585 -26.79 0.70 -6.37
C PHE A 585 -26.81 1.98 -5.53
N THR A 586 -27.31 3.08 -6.09
CA THR A 586 -27.37 4.38 -5.42
C THR A 586 -28.24 4.34 -4.15
N GLU A 587 -29.42 3.74 -4.24
CA GLU A 587 -30.35 3.58 -3.11
C GLU A 587 -29.72 2.77 -1.98
N LYS A 588 -29.15 1.60 -2.28
CA LYS A 588 -28.54 0.72 -1.27
C LYS A 588 -27.24 1.28 -0.71
N SER A 589 -26.47 2.01 -1.52
CA SER A 589 -25.21 2.62 -1.09
C SER A 589 -25.39 3.82 -0.17
N SER A 590 -26.53 4.52 -0.20
CA SER A 590 -26.76 5.71 0.64
C SER A 590 -26.66 5.48 2.16
N HIS A 591 -26.61 4.22 2.61
CA HIS A 591 -26.61 3.83 4.03
C HIS A 591 -25.25 3.33 4.57
N GLY A 592 -24.18 3.29 3.76
CA GLY A 592 -22.88 2.70 4.16
C GLY A 592 -21.67 3.61 3.94
N GLY A 593 -20.61 3.44 4.73
CA GLY A 593 -19.33 4.15 4.56
C GLY A 593 -18.42 3.59 3.45
N ASP A 594 -18.76 2.43 2.87
CA ASP A 594 -17.97 1.70 1.86
C ASP A 594 -18.55 1.88 0.44
N VAL A 595 -18.99 3.08 0.06
CA VAL A 595 -19.58 3.34 -1.27
C VAL A 595 -18.52 3.68 -2.31
N CYS A 596 -18.68 3.18 -3.55
CA CYS A 596 -17.92 3.70 -4.68
C CYS A 596 -18.41 5.11 -5.05
N ASN A 597 -17.96 6.11 -4.29
CA ASN A 597 -18.30 7.53 -4.52
C ASN A 597 -17.94 7.99 -5.93
N TRP A 598 -16.87 7.43 -6.50
CA TRP A 598 -16.44 7.69 -7.86
C TRP A 598 -17.50 7.34 -8.91
N LEU A 599 -18.18 6.18 -8.79
CA LEU A 599 -19.28 5.80 -9.69
C LEU A 599 -20.47 6.76 -9.63
N LEU A 600 -20.64 7.42 -8.49
CA LEU A 600 -21.67 8.43 -8.25
C LEU A 600 -21.24 9.84 -8.71
N GLY A 601 -20.08 9.97 -9.35
CA GLY A 601 -19.53 11.26 -9.80
C GLY A 601 -19.13 12.17 -8.65
N LYS A 602 -19.03 11.66 -7.41
CA LYS A 602 -18.55 12.44 -6.27
C LYS A 602 -17.02 12.52 -6.31
N PRO A 603 -16.43 13.66 -5.93
CA PRO A 603 -14.99 13.78 -5.85
C PRO A 603 -14.43 12.76 -4.87
N PHE A 604 -13.21 12.30 -5.15
CA PHE A 604 -12.44 11.51 -4.21
C PHE A 604 -12.04 12.43 -3.04
N MET A 605 -12.52 12.14 -1.83
CA MET A 605 -12.17 12.89 -0.61
C MET A 605 -11.03 12.22 0.14
#